data_AF-A0A4Y6PSU6-F1
#
_entry.id   AF-A0A4Y6PSU6-F1
#
_cell.length_a   1.000
_cell.length_b   1.000
_cell.length_c   1.000
_cell.angle_alpha   90.00
_cell.angle_beta   90.00
_cell.angle_gamma   90.00
#
_symmetry.space_group_name_H-M   'P 1'
#
loop_
_entity.id
_entity.type
_entity.pdbx_description
1 polymer ?
#
loop_
_entity_poly.entity_id
_entity_poly.type
_entity_poly.pdbx_seq_one_letter_code
_entity_poly.pdbx_strand_id
1 'polypeptide(L)'
;MHLRRLAVLALFASLALSLGGCAAIQKALGLKTDLQDKPVKKLELDLVGTEALCPGASAPLIVTAVLDDGKRLMTEGAGQGKVTWDNYKIQTVGGQMARGGNFVIDGDPRVTLAKPAKIIVRSVHHPKKTVEATVPARYDCGFVANFSGQNGRNGANGRVGSSGRNGQSNQSSGSYAEPGGHGGDGQDGGHGQDGEPGQDADDVVVYVKLAEVPEGDKPLLKVRAESQTSNHVEVFLVDPEAGGLKVVANGGHGGHGGNGGSGGKGGSGGTGAPAGNGGNGGNGGDGGNGAAGGDGGAIKLVVDPAAKTYLKAITLENEGGQGGQPGTKGYGGSGGTTFSGGQQGQRGQDGRSGTRVGRDGKSGPEPQVTFQSVAQVW
;
A
#
# COMPACT_ATOMS: atom_id res chain seq x y z
N MET A 1 -46.03 17.88 37.74
CA MET A 1 -44.62 18.25 37.46
C MET A 1 -43.74 17.05 37.78
N HIS A 2 -43.80 15.90 37.09
CA HIS A 2 -43.57 15.60 35.66
C HIS A 2 -42.22 16.06 35.11
N LEU A 3 -41.42 15.05 34.73
CA LEU A 3 -40.21 15.07 33.91
C LEU A 3 -38.92 15.64 34.54
N ARG A 4 -38.38 14.91 35.50
CA ARG A 4 -36.92 14.75 35.66
C ARG A 4 -36.63 13.25 35.75
N ARG A 5 -35.56 12.79 35.07
CA ARG A 5 -34.87 11.46 35.18
C ARG A 5 -35.12 10.35 34.14
N LEU A 6 -35.31 10.64 32.85
CA LEU A 6 -35.39 9.57 31.84
C LEU A 6 -34.55 9.72 30.56
N ALA A 7 -33.68 10.73 30.45
CA ALA A 7 -32.97 11.00 29.19
C ALA A 7 -31.44 10.75 29.20
N VAL A 8 -30.88 10.09 30.22
CA VAL A 8 -29.42 9.84 30.30
C VAL A 8 -29.04 8.36 30.23
N LEU A 9 -30.00 7.44 30.23
CA LEU A 9 -29.71 5.99 30.12
C LEU A 9 -29.87 5.40 28.70
N ALA A 10 -30.30 6.19 27.70
CA ALA A 10 -30.53 5.71 26.34
C ALA A 10 -29.40 6.03 25.33
N LEU A 11 -28.37 6.79 25.73
CA LEU A 11 -27.25 7.15 24.85
C LEU A 11 -25.93 6.41 25.13
N PHE A 12 -25.89 5.55 26.14
CA PHE A 12 -24.70 4.74 26.46
C PHE A 12 -24.86 3.24 26.13
N ALA A 13 -25.99 2.82 25.56
CA ALA A 13 -26.23 1.44 25.12
C ALA A 13 -26.01 1.20 23.61
N SER A 14 -25.78 2.25 22.82
CA SER A 14 -25.59 2.17 21.36
C SER A 14 -24.12 2.22 20.91
N LEU A 15 -23.16 2.32 21.84
CA LEU A 15 -21.73 2.40 21.53
C LEU A 15 -20.91 1.19 22.03
N ALA A 16 -21.57 0.04 22.25
CA ALA A 16 -20.92 -1.21 22.69
C ALA A 16 -21.21 -2.43 21.77
N LEU A 17 -21.71 -2.20 20.54
CA LEU A 17 -22.16 -3.28 19.63
C LEU A 17 -21.38 -3.37 18.31
N SER A 18 -20.34 -2.58 18.10
CA SER A 18 -19.72 -2.43 16.77
C SER A 18 -18.58 -3.40 16.42
N LEU A 19 -18.26 -4.42 17.23
CA LEU A 19 -17.22 -5.39 16.84
C LEU A 19 -17.58 -6.88 17.02
N GLY A 20 -18.63 -7.23 17.77
CA GLY A 20 -19.04 -8.64 17.98
C GLY A 20 -20.42 -9.02 17.46
N GLY A 21 -21.30 -8.04 17.16
CA GLY A 21 -22.72 -8.31 16.87
C GLY A 21 -23.01 -8.85 15.48
N CYS A 22 -22.23 -8.48 14.46
CA CYS A 22 -22.54 -8.85 13.07
C CYS A 22 -22.44 -10.35 12.80
N ALA A 23 -21.45 -11.04 13.39
CA ALA A 23 -21.26 -12.47 13.14
C ALA A 23 -22.33 -13.33 13.82
N ALA A 24 -22.73 -13.00 15.04
CA ALA A 24 -23.78 -13.72 15.77
C ALA A 24 -25.15 -13.56 15.10
N ILE A 25 -25.47 -12.36 14.60
CA ILE A 25 -26.71 -12.11 13.85
C ILE A 25 -26.70 -12.86 12.51
N GLN A 26 -25.56 -12.88 11.80
CA GLN A 26 -25.45 -13.66 10.56
C GLN A 26 -25.58 -15.17 10.78
N LYS A 27 -25.08 -15.71 11.90
CA LYS A 27 -25.29 -17.10 12.30
C LYS A 27 -26.77 -17.36 12.62
N ALA A 28 -27.42 -16.47 13.37
CA ALA A 28 -28.85 -16.58 13.71
C ALA A 28 -29.77 -16.48 12.47
N LEU A 29 -29.37 -15.74 11.44
CA LEU A 29 -30.06 -15.64 10.15
C LEU A 29 -29.72 -16.78 9.17
N GLY A 30 -28.91 -17.78 9.57
CA GLY A 30 -28.52 -18.91 8.72
C GLY A 30 -27.58 -18.55 7.55
N LEU A 31 -27.02 -17.34 7.56
CA LEU A 31 -26.03 -16.89 6.58
C LEU A 31 -24.66 -17.52 6.84
N LYS A 32 -24.38 -17.87 8.11
CA LYS A 32 -23.19 -18.57 8.57
C LYS A 32 -23.57 -19.86 9.29
N THR A 33 -22.73 -20.89 9.18
CA THR A 33 -22.97 -22.23 9.73
C THR A 33 -22.03 -22.49 10.90
N ASP A 34 -22.61 -22.94 12.01
CA ASP A 34 -21.89 -23.44 13.18
C ASP A 34 -21.88 -24.98 13.19
N LEU A 35 -20.81 -25.57 13.72
CA LEU A 35 -20.64 -27.02 13.82
C LEU A 35 -21.11 -27.61 15.16
N GLN A 36 -21.50 -26.78 16.13
CA GLN A 36 -21.90 -27.24 17.47
C GLN A 36 -22.90 -28.40 17.46
N ASP A 37 -24.00 -28.27 16.70
CA ASP A 37 -25.06 -29.28 16.62
C ASP A 37 -24.96 -30.18 15.37
N LYS A 38 -23.79 -30.21 14.71
CA LYS A 38 -23.58 -31.02 13.51
C LYS A 38 -22.81 -32.31 13.87
N PRO A 39 -23.27 -33.50 13.43
CA PRO A 39 -22.58 -34.75 13.70
C PRO A 39 -21.35 -34.90 12.78
N VAL A 40 -20.23 -34.28 13.17
CA VAL A 40 -19.00 -34.27 12.37
C VAL A 40 -18.31 -35.63 12.44
N LYS A 41 -18.24 -36.34 11.31
CA LYS A 41 -17.56 -37.63 11.15
C LYS A 41 -16.05 -37.47 11.13
N LYS A 42 -15.54 -36.59 10.27
CA LYS A 42 -14.11 -36.30 10.08
C LYS A 42 -13.89 -34.88 9.56
N LEU A 43 -12.64 -34.43 9.63
CA LEU A 43 -12.17 -33.21 8.98
C LEU A 43 -11.25 -33.57 7.82
N GLU A 44 -11.29 -32.76 6.77
CA GLU A 44 -10.35 -32.78 5.64
C GLU A 44 -9.75 -31.38 5.51
N LEU A 45 -8.52 -31.31 5.02
CA LEU A 45 -7.74 -30.10 4.94
C LEU A 45 -7.05 -30.01 3.58
N ASP A 46 -7.29 -28.90 2.88
CA ASP A 46 -6.75 -28.66 1.55
C ASP A 46 -6.11 -27.26 1.49
N LEU A 47 -4.98 -27.15 0.79
CA LEU A 47 -4.43 -25.87 0.35
C LEU A 47 -4.82 -25.64 -1.11
N VAL A 48 -5.35 -24.46 -1.41
CA VAL A 48 -5.88 -24.18 -2.74
C VAL A 48 -4.75 -24.14 -3.77
N GLY A 49 -4.82 -25.04 -4.73
CA GLY A 49 -3.97 -25.04 -5.93
C GLY A 49 -2.53 -25.50 -5.70
N THR A 50 -2.17 -26.00 -4.51
CA THR A 50 -0.82 -26.47 -4.24
C THR A 50 -0.73 -27.43 -3.06
N GLU A 51 0.28 -28.30 -3.09
CA GLU A 51 0.68 -29.15 -1.97
C GLU A 51 1.99 -28.68 -1.32
N ALA A 52 2.71 -27.75 -1.95
CA ALA A 52 3.99 -27.21 -1.50
C ALA A 52 4.02 -25.68 -1.64
N LEU A 53 4.81 -24.99 -0.80
CA LEU A 53 4.91 -23.53 -0.85
C LEU A 53 6.36 -23.08 -0.94
N CYS A 54 6.61 -22.01 -1.68
CA CYS A 54 7.89 -21.30 -1.59
C CYS A 54 8.02 -20.69 -0.19
N PRO A 55 9.22 -20.57 0.39
CA PRO A 55 9.42 -19.80 1.61
C PRO A 55 8.74 -18.43 1.54
N GLY A 56 7.93 -18.11 2.56
CA GLY A 56 7.16 -16.86 2.65
C GLY A 56 5.90 -16.79 1.80
N ALA A 57 5.65 -17.78 0.93
CA ALA A 57 4.43 -17.83 0.13
C ALA A 57 3.20 -18.18 0.98
N SER A 58 2.04 -17.85 0.42
CA SER A 58 0.76 -18.07 1.06
C SER A 58 -0.19 -18.85 0.15
N ALA A 59 -0.97 -19.75 0.74
CA ALA A 59 -2.10 -20.38 0.08
C ALA A 59 -3.35 -20.31 0.97
N PRO A 60 -4.55 -20.11 0.37
CA PRO A 60 -5.80 -20.26 1.10
C PRO A 60 -5.97 -21.68 1.62
N LEU A 61 -6.36 -21.78 2.89
CA LEU A 61 -6.68 -23.04 3.56
C LEU A 61 -8.19 -23.29 3.46
N ILE A 62 -8.56 -24.52 3.16
CA ILE A 62 -9.95 -24.99 3.22
C ILE A 62 -10.02 -26.09 4.25
N VAL A 63 -10.95 -25.95 5.20
CA VAL A 63 -11.30 -27.03 6.13
C VAL A 63 -12.68 -27.52 5.75
N THR A 64 -12.78 -28.82 5.47
CA THR A 64 -14.05 -29.47 5.16
C THR A 64 -14.47 -30.37 6.33
N ALA A 65 -15.57 -30.03 6.98
CA ALA A 65 -16.24 -30.91 7.92
C ALA A 65 -17.15 -31.88 7.15
N VAL A 66 -16.82 -33.18 7.20
CA VAL A 66 -17.66 -34.24 6.64
C VAL A 66 -18.55 -34.77 7.75
N LEU A 67 -19.87 -34.68 7.56
CA LEU A 67 -20.86 -35.14 8.53
C LEU A 67 -21.10 -36.66 8.41
N ASP A 68 -21.78 -37.25 9.39
CA ASP A 68 -22.10 -38.69 9.39
C ASP A 68 -22.98 -39.12 8.20
N ASP A 69 -23.81 -38.22 7.68
CA ASP A 69 -24.63 -38.42 6.47
C ASP A 69 -23.85 -38.23 5.15
N GLY A 70 -22.56 -37.92 5.23
CA GLY A 70 -21.69 -37.65 4.08
C GLY A 70 -21.72 -36.21 3.56
N LYS A 71 -22.57 -35.33 4.11
CA LYS A 71 -22.60 -33.92 3.72
C LYS A 71 -21.28 -33.24 4.06
N ARG A 72 -20.78 -32.42 3.13
CA ARG A 72 -19.53 -31.67 3.28
C ARG A 72 -19.86 -30.20 3.55
N LEU A 73 -19.34 -29.66 4.66
CA LEU A 73 -19.45 -28.26 5.03
C LEU A 73 -18.07 -27.62 5.02
N MET A 74 -17.88 -26.60 4.18
CA MET A 74 -16.58 -25.94 3.98
C MET A 74 -16.49 -24.62 4.73
N THR A 75 -15.27 -24.20 5.00
CA THR A 75 -14.96 -22.86 5.51
C THR A 75 -15.36 -21.76 4.54
N GLU A 76 -15.68 -20.59 5.09
CA GLU A 76 -15.86 -19.35 4.32
C GLU A 76 -14.56 -18.91 3.62
N GLY A 77 -14.69 -18.01 2.64
CA GLY A 77 -13.55 -17.57 1.83
C GLY A 77 -13.30 -18.51 0.66
N ALA A 78 -12.08 -19.05 0.56
CA ALA A 78 -11.68 -19.87 -0.59
C ALA A 78 -12.45 -21.18 -0.72
N GLY A 79 -12.98 -21.73 0.39
CA GLY A 79 -13.86 -22.89 0.37
C GLY A 79 -15.28 -22.59 -0.12
N GLN A 80 -15.62 -21.30 -0.30
CA GLN A 80 -16.96 -20.81 -0.68
C GLN A 80 -18.10 -21.36 0.21
N GLY A 81 -17.76 -21.86 1.40
CA GLY A 81 -18.70 -22.41 2.34
C GLY A 81 -19.22 -21.35 3.30
N LYS A 82 -19.97 -21.82 4.31
CA LYS A 82 -20.57 -20.97 5.33
C LYS A 82 -20.01 -21.23 6.73
N VAL A 83 -19.12 -22.21 6.88
CA VAL A 83 -18.53 -22.53 8.18
C VAL A 83 -17.53 -21.45 8.54
N THR A 84 -17.71 -20.83 9.68
CA THR A 84 -16.83 -19.76 10.16
C THR A 84 -15.59 -20.34 10.83
N TRP A 85 -14.47 -19.61 10.72
CA TRP A 85 -13.17 -20.06 11.24
C TRP A 85 -13.11 -20.24 12.77
N ASP A 86 -14.01 -19.63 13.53
CA ASP A 86 -14.15 -19.80 14.98
C ASP A 86 -14.61 -21.21 15.40
N ASN A 87 -15.07 -22.04 14.46
CA ASN A 87 -15.35 -23.46 14.69
C ASN A 87 -14.08 -24.32 14.86
N TYR A 88 -12.91 -23.74 14.65
CA TYR A 88 -11.65 -24.47 14.61
C TYR A 88 -10.56 -23.83 15.48
N LYS A 89 -9.74 -24.68 16.10
CA LYS A 89 -8.44 -24.31 16.67
C LYS A 89 -7.37 -24.78 15.70
N ILE A 90 -6.58 -23.84 15.18
CA ILE A 90 -5.51 -24.11 14.23
C ILE A 90 -4.17 -23.91 14.92
N GLN A 91 -3.29 -24.89 14.80
CA GLN A 91 -1.91 -24.81 15.26
C GLN A 91 -0.99 -25.07 14.06
N THR A 92 0.09 -24.30 13.98
CA THR A 92 1.06 -24.40 12.87
C THR A 92 2.48 -24.56 13.40
N VAL A 93 3.31 -25.25 12.64
CA VAL A 93 4.77 -25.35 12.84
C VAL A 93 5.43 -25.04 11.50
N GLY A 94 6.46 -24.18 11.49
CA GLY A 94 7.11 -23.75 10.24
C GLY A 94 6.24 -22.83 9.37
N GLY A 95 5.32 -22.08 10.00
CA GLY A 95 4.43 -21.14 9.32
C GLY A 95 3.37 -20.58 10.27
N GLN A 96 2.48 -19.76 9.74
CA GLN A 96 1.44 -19.06 10.49
C GLN A 96 0.15 -18.89 9.68
N MET A 97 -0.97 -18.70 10.39
CA MET A 97 -2.24 -18.34 9.77
C MET A 97 -2.35 -16.82 9.65
N ALA A 98 -2.50 -16.33 8.42
CA ALA A 98 -2.87 -14.94 8.14
C ALA A 98 -4.40 -14.74 8.26
N ARG A 99 -4.82 -13.47 8.29
CA ARG A 99 -6.25 -13.11 8.27
C ARG A 99 -6.91 -13.68 7.00
N GLY A 100 -8.16 -14.11 7.13
CA GLY A 100 -8.96 -14.61 6.00
C GLY A 100 -8.78 -16.10 5.69
N GLY A 101 -8.07 -16.87 6.53
CA GLY A 101 -7.94 -18.31 6.35
C GLY A 101 -6.77 -18.71 5.45
N ASN A 102 -5.78 -17.85 5.28
CA ASN A 102 -4.59 -18.16 4.50
C ASN A 102 -3.49 -18.74 5.40
N PHE A 103 -2.87 -19.84 4.98
CA PHE A 103 -1.63 -20.30 5.57
C PHE A 103 -0.46 -19.60 4.88
N VAL A 104 0.53 -19.16 5.67
CA VAL A 104 1.79 -18.57 5.21
C VAL A 104 2.92 -19.43 5.75
N ILE A 105 3.69 -20.07 4.88
CA ILE A 105 4.86 -20.85 5.30
C ILE A 105 5.97 -19.90 5.76
N ASP A 106 6.85 -20.35 6.66
CA ASP A 106 7.96 -19.52 7.13
C ASP A 106 8.81 -19.01 5.95
N GLY A 107 9.16 -17.72 6.02
CA GLY A 107 10.02 -17.07 5.02
C GLY A 107 11.48 -17.49 5.14
N ASP A 108 11.89 -17.94 6.32
CA ASP A 108 13.26 -18.30 6.58
C ASP A 108 13.60 -19.69 6.00
N PRO A 109 14.49 -19.77 5.00
CA PRO A 109 14.93 -21.05 4.44
C PRO A 109 15.57 -21.96 5.48
N ARG A 110 16.11 -21.42 6.58
CA ARG A 110 16.71 -22.21 7.67
C ARG A 110 15.66 -23.03 8.42
N VAL A 111 14.45 -22.51 8.55
CA VAL A 111 13.32 -23.19 9.19
C VAL A 111 12.74 -24.23 8.25
N THR A 112 12.49 -23.82 7.00
CA THR A 112 11.83 -24.68 6.01
C THR A 112 12.70 -25.82 5.48
N LEU A 113 14.03 -25.62 5.43
CA LEU A 113 14.97 -26.68 5.07
C LEU A 113 15.05 -27.74 6.16
N ALA A 114 14.96 -27.34 7.43
CA ALA A 114 15.13 -28.26 8.54
C ALA A 114 14.02 -29.31 8.58
N LYS A 115 12.75 -28.90 8.40
CA LYS A 115 11.58 -29.78 8.38
C LYS A 115 10.43 -29.15 7.57
N PRO A 116 9.59 -29.98 6.93
CA PRO A 116 8.33 -29.52 6.36
C PRO A 116 7.43 -28.82 7.38
N ALA A 117 6.67 -27.83 6.94
CA ALA A 117 5.70 -27.16 7.78
C ALA A 117 4.50 -28.07 8.07
N LYS A 118 3.81 -27.80 9.18
CA LYS A 118 2.65 -28.59 9.62
C LYS A 118 1.48 -27.70 9.98
N ILE A 119 0.28 -28.14 9.60
CA ILE A 119 -0.99 -27.51 9.95
C ILE A 119 -1.83 -28.55 10.68
N ILE A 120 -2.21 -28.24 11.92
CA ILE A 120 -3.05 -29.10 12.75
C ILE A 120 -4.36 -28.35 13.01
N VAL A 121 -5.47 -28.90 12.54
CA VAL A 121 -6.80 -28.33 12.72
C VAL A 121 -7.64 -29.24 13.59
N ARG A 122 -8.17 -28.67 14.67
CA ARG A 122 -9.08 -29.36 15.59
C ARG A 122 -10.41 -28.62 15.65
N SER A 123 -11.52 -29.35 15.58
CA SER A 123 -12.84 -28.75 15.80
C SER A 123 -13.01 -28.32 17.26
N VAL A 124 -13.58 -27.11 17.46
CA VAL A 124 -13.89 -26.58 18.80
C VAL A 124 -14.99 -27.39 19.48
N HIS A 125 -16.06 -27.70 18.74
CA HIS A 125 -17.23 -28.40 19.26
C HIS A 125 -17.10 -29.93 19.21
N HIS A 126 -16.17 -30.45 18.42
CA HIS A 126 -15.86 -31.88 18.32
C HIS A 126 -14.36 -32.13 18.56
N PRO A 127 -13.82 -31.96 19.79
CA PRO A 127 -12.36 -31.92 20.02
C PRO A 127 -11.58 -33.19 19.67
N LYS A 128 -12.27 -34.33 19.54
CA LYS A 128 -11.69 -35.60 19.07
C LYS A 128 -11.49 -35.64 17.55
N LYS A 129 -12.04 -34.67 16.81
CA LYS A 129 -11.92 -34.54 15.36
C LYS A 129 -10.79 -33.57 15.04
N THR A 130 -9.67 -34.14 14.66
CA THR A 130 -8.43 -33.45 14.30
C THR A 130 -7.96 -33.94 12.95
N VAL A 131 -7.39 -33.03 12.15
CA VAL A 131 -6.70 -33.34 10.89
C VAL A 131 -5.35 -32.63 10.89
N GLU A 132 -4.33 -33.28 10.33
CA GLU A 132 -2.99 -32.74 10.14
C GLU A 132 -2.65 -32.78 8.65
N ALA A 133 -2.00 -31.73 8.16
CA ALA A 133 -1.32 -31.76 6.87
C ALA A 133 0.11 -31.27 7.00
N THR A 134 0.96 -31.83 6.14
CA THR A 134 2.35 -31.44 5.98
C THR A 134 2.47 -30.63 4.69
N VAL A 135 3.16 -29.50 4.77
CA VAL A 135 3.38 -28.59 3.65
C VAL A 135 4.89 -28.48 3.41
N PRO A 136 5.45 -29.24 2.45
CA PRO A 136 6.86 -29.10 2.09
C PRO A 136 7.14 -27.72 1.49
N ALA A 137 8.37 -27.25 1.73
CA ALA A 137 8.88 -26.08 1.03
C ALA A 137 9.46 -26.48 -0.33
N ARG A 138 9.26 -25.62 -1.32
CA ARG A 138 9.87 -25.73 -2.66
C ARG A 138 10.75 -24.51 -2.93
N TYR A 139 11.85 -24.70 -3.65
CA TYR A 139 12.87 -23.67 -3.86
C TYR A 139 13.05 -23.29 -5.34
N ASP A 140 12.22 -23.84 -6.22
CA ASP A 140 12.11 -23.59 -7.65
C ASP A 140 11.21 -22.38 -7.97
N CYS A 141 11.32 -21.34 -7.14
CA CYS A 141 10.53 -20.13 -7.23
C CYS A 141 11.38 -18.94 -7.68
N GLY A 142 10.73 -17.87 -8.13
CA GLY A 142 11.37 -16.58 -8.35
C GLY A 142 11.43 -15.79 -7.05
N PHE A 143 12.63 -15.61 -6.50
CA PHE A 143 12.88 -14.80 -5.32
C PHE A 143 13.37 -13.40 -5.71
N VAL A 144 13.06 -12.42 -4.86
CA VAL A 144 13.55 -11.05 -5.00
C VAL A 144 14.15 -10.63 -3.66
N ALA A 145 15.42 -10.22 -3.67
CA ALA A 145 16.07 -9.55 -2.55
C ALA A 145 16.08 -8.04 -2.87
N ASN A 146 15.37 -7.24 -2.07
CA ASN A 146 15.11 -5.85 -2.41
C ASN A 146 15.87 -4.89 -1.49
N PHE A 147 16.84 -4.22 -2.08
CA PHE A 147 17.74 -3.23 -1.49
C PHE A 147 17.56 -1.85 -2.16
N SER A 148 16.45 -1.65 -2.86
CA SER A 148 16.18 -0.42 -3.59
C SER A 148 15.88 0.75 -2.66
N GLY A 149 16.27 1.95 -3.09
CA GLY A 149 15.90 3.19 -2.42
C GLY A 149 14.40 3.46 -2.49
N GLN A 150 13.86 4.12 -1.48
CA GLN A 150 12.44 4.50 -1.48
C GLN A 150 12.17 5.61 -2.48
N ASN A 151 11.01 5.54 -3.14
CA ASN A 151 10.53 6.62 -4.00
C ASN A 151 10.23 7.87 -3.16
N GLY A 152 10.61 9.02 -3.71
CA GLY A 152 10.21 10.32 -3.22
C GLY A 152 8.71 10.55 -3.38
N ARG A 153 8.13 11.28 -2.43
CA ARG A 153 6.70 11.59 -2.44
C ARG A 153 6.40 12.72 -3.42
N ASN A 154 5.26 12.61 -4.10
CA ASN A 154 4.76 13.70 -4.91
C ASN A 154 4.36 14.89 -4.02
N GLY A 155 4.65 16.10 -4.49
CA GLY A 155 4.22 17.33 -3.87
C GLY A 155 2.70 17.45 -3.86
N ALA A 156 2.13 17.96 -2.77
CA ALA A 156 0.71 18.20 -2.69
C ALA A 156 0.27 19.32 -3.64
N ASN A 157 -0.89 19.15 -4.26
CA ASN A 157 -1.50 20.21 -5.06
C ASN A 157 -1.93 21.39 -4.17
N GLY A 158 -1.81 22.59 -4.73
CA GLY A 158 -2.33 23.81 -4.17
C GLY A 158 -3.85 23.78 -4.07
N ARG A 159 -4.37 24.41 -3.00
CA ARG A 159 -5.82 24.49 -2.78
C ARG A 159 -6.46 25.48 -3.75
N VAL A 160 -7.66 25.17 -4.22
CA VAL A 160 -8.45 26.12 -5.01
C VAL A 160 -8.95 27.26 -4.11
N GLY A 161 -8.78 28.49 -4.56
CA GLY A 161 -9.29 29.69 -3.89
C GLY A 161 -10.83 29.74 -3.94
N SER A 162 -11.45 30.13 -2.82
CA SER A 162 -12.90 30.29 -2.77
C SER A 162 -13.35 31.58 -3.46
N SER A 163 -14.56 31.57 -4.02
CA SER A 163 -15.11 32.75 -4.68
C SER A 163 -15.59 33.79 -3.67
N GLY A 164 -15.44 35.06 -4.03
CA GLY A 164 -15.95 36.19 -3.29
C GLY A 164 -17.47 36.22 -3.25
N ARG A 165 -18.02 36.82 -2.20
CA ARG A 165 -19.47 36.94 -2.02
C ARG A 165 -20.00 38.09 -2.85
N ASN A 166 -21.18 37.94 -3.43
CA ASN A 166 -21.83 39.05 -4.12
C ASN A 166 -22.28 40.13 -3.12
N GLY A 167 -22.23 41.38 -3.56
CA GLY A 167 -22.72 42.52 -2.83
C GLY A 167 -24.24 42.54 -2.74
N GLN A 168 -24.76 43.12 -1.65
CA GLN A 168 -26.20 43.25 -1.43
C GLN A 168 -26.80 44.31 -2.34
N SER A 169 -27.97 44.02 -2.89
CA SER A 169 -28.72 44.97 -3.72
C SER A 169 -29.68 45.78 -2.85
N ASN A 170 -29.67 47.11 -3.00
CA ASN A 170 -30.48 48.05 -2.22
C ASN A 170 -31.41 48.89 -3.12
N GLN A 171 -32.34 49.62 -2.50
CA GLN A 171 -33.34 50.42 -3.21
C GLN A 171 -32.67 51.43 -4.15
N SER A 172 -32.95 51.29 -5.45
CA SER A 172 -32.29 52.05 -6.52
C SER A 172 -33.19 53.18 -7.08
N SER A 173 -34.33 53.47 -6.45
CA SER A 173 -35.33 54.43 -6.94
C SER A 173 -36.00 55.23 -5.83
N GLY A 174 -36.17 56.55 -6.04
CA GLY A 174 -36.84 57.46 -5.11
C GLY A 174 -35.88 58.38 -4.35
N SER A 175 -36.41 59.24 -3.46
CA SER A 175 -35.63 60.19 -2.65
C SER A 175 -34.76 59.55 -1.56
N TYR A 176 -34.78 58.22 -1.44
CA TYR A 176 -34.06 57.42 -0.45
C TYR A 176 -33.21 56.34 -1.12
N ALA A 177 -32.65 56.62 -2.30
CA ALA A 177 -31.82 55.65 -2.99
C ALA A 177 -30.56 55.33 -2.17
N GLU A 178 -30.31 54.03 -1.97
CA GLU A 178 -29.21 53.55 -1.15
C GLU A 178 -28.10 52.96 -2.03
N PRO A 179 -26.82 53.09 -1.63
CA PRO A 179 -25.72 52.48 -2.36
C PRO A 179 -25.83 50.96 -2.37
N GLY A 180 -25.45 50.34 -3.50
CA GLY A 180 -25.33 48.89 -3.59
C GLY A 180 -24.08 48.40 -2.85
N GLY A 181 -24.15 47.21 -2.25
CA GLY A 181 -23.01 46.59 -1.59
C GLY A 181 -21.93 46.16 -2.58
N HIS A 182 -20.67 46.25 -2.17
CA HIS A 182 -19.54 45.75 -2.98
C HIS A 182 -19.49 44.22 -3.00
N GLY A 183 -19.10 43.66 -4.13
CA GLY A 183 -18.71 42.26 -4.20
C GLY A 183 -17.39 42.05 -3.47
N GLY A 184 -17.28 40.95 -2.72
CA GLY A 184 -16.04 40.54 -2.07
C GLY A 184 -15.05 39.95 -3.07
N ASP A 185 -13.77 40.04 -2.76
CA ASP A 185 -12.72 39.46 -3.58
C ASP A 185 -12.73 37.93 -3.52
N GLY A 186 -12.32 37.30 -4.62
CA GLY A 186 -11.98 35.88 -4.65
C GLY A 186 -10.68 35.64 -3.89
N GLN A 187 -10.58 34.50 -3.21
CA GLN A 187 -9.34 34.11 -2.54
C GLN A 187 -8.32 33.58 -3.55
N ASP A 188 -7.04 33.77 -3.26
CA ASP A 188 -5.96 33.19 -4.06
C ASP A 188 -5.97 31.66 -3.98
N GLY A 189 -5.52 31.03 -5.06
CA GLY A 189 -5.19 29.63 -5.08
C GLY A 189 -3.86 29.38 -4.37
N GLY A 190 -3.77 28.26 -3.65
CA GLY A 190 -2.53 27.85 -3.00
C GLY A 190 -1.49 27.38 -4.01
N HIS A 191 -0.21 27.51 -3.67
CA HIS A 191 0.88 26.93 -4.45
C HIS A 191 0.92 25.40 -4.28
N GLY A 192 1.29 24.69 -5.34
CA GLY A 192 1.69 23.30 -5.27
C GLY A 192 3.05 23.16 -4.59
N GLN A 193 3.25 22.04 -3.89
CA GLN A 193 4.52 21.75 -3.22
C GLN A 193 5.51 21.09 -4.19
N ASP A 194 6.80 21.25 -3.93
CA ASP A 194 7.83 20.48 -4.63
C ASP A 194 7.69 18.98 -4.30
N GLY A 195 8.09 18.11 -5.21
CA GLY A 195 8.27 16.69 -4.91
C GLY A 195 9.44 16.45 -3.95
N GLU A 196 9.43 15.32 -3.27
CA GLU A 196 10.57 14.87 -2.45
C GLU A 196 11.54 14.02 -3.27
N PRO A 197 12.85 14.07 -3.00
CA PRO A 197 13.85 13.23 -3.69
C PRO A 197 13.59 11.74 -3.47
N GLY A 198 13.94 10.93 -4.48
CA GLY A 198 14.12 9.49 -4.30
C GLY A 198 15.36 9.21 -3.46
N GLN A 199 15.33 8.13 -2.69
CA GLN A 199 16.48 7.69 -1.91
C GLN A 199 17.43 6.86 -2.77
N ASP A 200 18.72 6.92 -2.46
CA ASP A 200 19.71 6.04 -3.05
C ASP A 200 19.44 4.59 -2.60
N ALA A 201 19.85 3.63 -3.43
CA ALA A 201 19.81 2.22 -3.06
C ALA A 201 20.94 1.86 -2.10
N ASP A 202 20.80 0.72 -1.44
CA ASP A 202 21.86 0.16 -0.62
C ASP A 202 22.98 -0.44 -1.50
N ASP A 203 24.23 -0.32 -1.06
CA ASP A 203 25.32 -1.13 -1.59
C ASP A 203 25.17 -2.57 -1.05
N VAL A 204 25.27 -3.57 -1.91
CA VAL A 204 24.94 -4.97 -1.55
C VAL A 204 26.12 -5.90 -1.80
N VAL A 205 26.42 -6.75 -0.82
CA VAL A 205 27.28 -7.93 -1.01
C VAL A 205 26.42 -9.19 -0.95
N VAL A 206 26.54 -10.02 -1.98
CA VAL A 206 25.78 -11.27 -2.14
C VAL A 206 26.75 -12.43 -2.07
N TYR A 207 26.59 -13.30 -1.08
CA TYR A 207 27.38 -14.51 -0.89
C TYR A 207 26.60 -15.72 -1.38
N VAL A 208 27.22 -16.54 -2.25
CA VAL A 208 26.58 -17.70 -2.89
C VAL A 208 27.43 -18.94 -2.69
N LYS A 209 26.82 -20.02 -2.20
CA LYS A 209 27.43 -21.37 -2.19
C LYS A 209 26.40 -22.45 -2.48
N LEU A 210 26.86 -23.66 -2.78
CA LEU A 210 26.00 -24.84 -2.78
C LEU A 210 25.58 -25.18 -1.35
N ALA A 211 24.30 -25.52 -1.18
CA ALA A 211 23.77 -26.01 0.08
C ALA A 211 24.14 -27.48 0.28
N GLU A 212 24.42 -27.86 1.53
CA GLU A 212 24.51 -29.25 1.95
C GLU A 212 23.09 -29.72 2.27
N VAL A 213 22.42 -30.31 1.27
CA VAL A 213 21.05 -30.81 1.41
C VAL A 213 21.05 -32.29 1.83
N PRO A 214 20.36 -32.67 2.93
CA PRO A 214 20.36 -34.05 3.45
C PRO A 214 19.71 -35.07 2.51
N GLU A 215 18.74 -34.66 1.68
CA GLU A 215 18.00 -35.53 0.76
C GLU A 215 17.72 -34.78 -0.55
N GLY A 216 18.24 -35.30 -1.67
CA GLY A 216 17.90 -34.84 -3.03
C GLY A 216 19.09 -34.86 -4.00
N ASP A 217 18.83 -35.31 -5.23
CA ASP A 217 19.82 -35.33 -6.33
C ASP A 217 20.07 -33.94 -6.95
N LYS A 218 19.34 -32.91 -6.48
CA LYS A 218 19.36 -31.56 -7.07
C LYS A 218 20.16 -30.57 -6.22
N PRO A 219 21.11 -29.83 -6.80
CA PRO A 219 21.86 -28.80 -6.09
C PRO A 219 20.94 -27.63 -5.72
N LEU A 220 21.05 -27.10 -4.50
CA LEU A 220 20.44 -25.83 -4.13
C LEU A 220 21.52 -24.77 -3.91
N LEU A 221 21.24 -23.52 -4.28
CA LEU A 221 22.05 -22.36 -3.92
C LEU A 221 21.61 -21.82 -2.57
N LYS A 222 22.57 -21.69 -1.65
CA LYS A 222 22.45 -20.98 -0.38
C LYS A 222 23.01 -19.57 -0.57
N VAL A 223 22.13 -18.57 -0.50
CA VAL A 223 22.45 -17.16 -0.81
C VAL A 223 22.15 -16.23 0.35
N ARG A 224 23.12 -15.40 0.75
CA ARG A 224 22.95 -14.29 1.71
C ARG A 224 23.22 -12.98 0.98
N ALA A 225 22.23 -12.11 0.92
CA ALA A 225 22.39 -10.74 0.45
C ALA A 225 22.42 -9.80 1.66
N GLU A 226 23.43 -8.94 1.73
CA GLU A 226 23.68 -8.07 2.87
C GLU A 226 23.96 -6.65 2.40
N SER A 227 23.20 -5.71 2.95
CA SER A 227 23.46 -4.29 2.78
C SER A 227 24.78 -3.88 3.46
N GLN A 228 25.53 -3.00 2.82
CA GLN A 228 26.73 -2.36 3.36
C GLN A 228 26.43 -0.98 3.95
N THR A 229 25.24 -0.45 3.70
CA THR A 229 24.78 0.88 4.14
C THR A 229 23.78 0.77 5.29
N SER A 230 23.08 -0.36 5.43
CA SER A 230 22.08 -0.64 6.46
C SER A 230 22.31 -2.01 7.10
N ASN A 231 21.55 -2.34 8.15
CA ASN A 231 21.59 -3.66 8.80
C ASN A 231 20.66 -4.69 8.10
N HIS A 232 20.27 -4.43 6.85
CA HIS A 232 19.35 -5.30 6.12
C HIS A 232 20.07 -6.53 5.57
N VAL A 233 19.56 -7.71 5.92
CA VAL A 233 20.08 -9.01 5.47
C VAL A 233 18.92 -9.90 5.03
N GLU A 234 19.04 -10.49 3.85
CA GLU A 234 18.10 -11.48 3.32
C GLU A 234 18.84 -12.79 3.01
N VAL A 235 18.16 -13.92 3.23
CA VAL A 235 18.73 -15.25 3.02
C VAL A 235 17.78 -16.13 2.21
N PHE A 236 18.31 -16.91 1.26
CA PHE A 236 17.52 -17.68 0.31
C PHE A 236 18.12 -19.06 0.03
N LEU A 237 17.24 -20.03 -0.17
CA LEU A 237 17.55 -21.28 -0.85
C LEU A 237 16.87 -21.27 -2.22
N VAL A 238 17.64 -21.55 -3.27
CA VAL A 238 17.18 -21.46 -4.65
C VAL A 238 17.53 -22.75 -5.38
N ASP A 239 16.56 -23.36 -6.04
CA ASP A 239 16.80 -24.38 -7.06
C ASP A 239 17.29 -23.65 -8.33
N PRO A 240 18.56 -23.82 -8.74
CA PRO A 240 19.14 -23.08 -9.85
C PRO A 240 18.71 -23.59 -11.24
N GLU A 241 17.98 -24.70 -11.32
CA GLU A 241 17.48 -25.25 -12.59
C GLU A 241 16.10 -24.72 -12.94
N ALA A 242 15.25 -24.51 -11.94
CA ALA A 242 13.85 -24.13 -12.13
C ALA A 242 13.45 -22.81 -11.45
N GLY A 243 14.21 -22.35 -10.46
CA GLY A 243 14.01 -21.07 -9.77
C GLY A 243 15.02 -19.99 -10.17
N GLY A 244 15.02 -18.90 -9.42
CA GLY A 244 15.99 -17.83 -9.58
C GLY A 244 15.92 -16.80 -8.46
N LEU A 245 16.99 -16.04 -8.31
CA LEU A 245 17.08 -14.91 -7.38
C LEU A 245 17.39 -13.63 -8.16
N LYS A 246 16.53 -12.63 -7.97
CA LYS A 246 16.77 -11.28 -8.45
C LYS A 246 17.21 -10.39 -7.28
N VAL A 247 18.41 -9.83 -7.36
CA VAL A 247 18.92 -8.86 -6.38
C VAL A 247 18.76 -7.47 -6.97
N VAL A 248 18.01 -6.61 -6.29
CA VAL A 248 17.64 -5.29 -6.80
C VAL A 248 18.15 -4.22 -5.85
N ALA A 249 19.05 -3.37 -6.33
CA ALA A 249 19.59 -2.21 -5.64
C ALA A 249 19.38 -0.95 -6.51
N ASN A 250 18.13 -0.71 -6.92
CA ASN A 250 17.79 0.43 -7.77
C ASN A 250 17.55 1.67 -6.93
N GLY A 251 17.95 2.83 -7.43
CA GLY A 251 17.62 4.11 -6.80
C GLY A 251 16.12 4.40 -6.87
N GLY A 252 15.59 5.05 -5.83
CA GLY A 252 14.18 5.44 -5.77
C GLY A 252 13.84 6.56 -6.76
N HIS A 253 12.63 6.55 -7.30
CA HIS A 253 12.17 7.65 -8.18
C HIS A 253 11.97 8.95 -7.42
N GLY A 254 12.28 10.08 -8.04
CA GLY A 254 11.98 11.41 -7.50
C GLY A 254 10.49 11.73 -7.60
N GLY A 255 9.95 12.40 -6.59
CA GLY A 255 8.56 12.84 -6.56
C GLY A 255 8.26 13.93 -7.58
N HIS A 256 7.06 13.88 -8.16
CA HIS A 256 6.55 14.96 -9.02
C HIS A 256 6.16 16.18 -8.18
N GLY A 257 6.31 17.39 -8.74
CA GLY A 257 5.79 18.61 -8.15
C GLY A 257 4.27 18.67 -8.20
N GLY A 258 3.65 19.24 -7.17
CA GLY A 258 2.21 19.47 -7.10
C GLY A 258 1.78 20.62 -7.99
N ASN A 259 0.56 20.56 -8.51
CA ASN A 259 -0.01 21.64 -9.33
C ASN A 259 -0.44 22.81 -8.44
N GLY A 260 -0.32 24.04 -8.94
CA GLY A 260 -0.89 25.23 -8.32
C GLY A 260 -2.41 25.22 -8.36
N GLY A 261 -3.05 25.71 -7.30
CA GLY A 261 -4.50 25.85 -7.20
C GLY A 261 -4.99 27.06 -7.99
N SER A 262 -6.17 26.98 -8.59
CA SER A 262 -6.79 28.15 -9.25
C SER A 262 -7.27 29.18 -8.22
N GLY A 263 -7.16 30.45 -8.56
CA GLY A 263 -7.76 31.55 -7.79
C GLY A 263 -9.28 31.57 -7.88
N GLY A 264 -9.91 32.02 -6.82
CA GLY A 264 -11.36 32.18 -6.71
C GLY A 264 -11.85 33.38 -7.50
N LYS A 265 -13.10 33.33 -7.97
CA LYS A 265 -13.71 34.45 -8.69
C LYS A 265 -14.08 35.57 -7.73
N GLY A 266 -13.97 36.82 -8.15
CA GLY A 266 -14.54 37.96 -7.43
C GLY A 266 -16.06 37.95 -7.47
N GLY A 267 -16.69 38.39 -6.38
CA GLY A 267 -18.13 38.54 -6.27
C GLY A 267 -18.64 39.75 -7.05
N SER A 268 -19.84 39.67 -7.60
CA SER A 268 -20.46 40.80 -8.28
C SER A 268 -20.90 41.88 -7.28
N GLY A 269 -20.84 43.15 -7.68
CA GLY A 269 -21.43 44.23 -6.90
C GLY A 269 -22.96 44.26 -6.99
N GLY A 270 -23.61 44.73 -5.92
CA GLY A 270 -25.07 44.84 -5.83
C GLY A 270 -25.62 46.10 -6.51
N THR A 271 -26.91 46.10 -6.83
CA THR A 271 -27.59 47.29 -7.37
C THR A 271 -27.82 48.35 -6.29
N GLY A 272 -27.83 49.62 -6.68
CA GLY A 272 -28.09 50.77 -5.81
C GLY A 272 -27.71 52.08 -6.51
N ALA A 273 -27.82 53.22 -5.82
CA ALA A 273 -27.40 54.51 -6.36
C ALA A 273 -26.40 55.20 -5.41
N PRO A 274 -25.08 55.03 -5.65
CA PRO A 274 -24.44 54.31 -6.76
C PRO A 274 -24.46 52.78 -6.59
N ALA A 275 -24.21 52.06 -7.69
CA ALA A 275 -24.06 50.61 -7.66
C ALA A 275 -22.75 50.20 -6.95
N GLY A 276 -22.75 49.00 -6.37
CA GLY A 276 -21.55 48.43 -5.76
C GLY A 276 -20.54 47.97 -6.82
N ASN A 277 -19.25 48.21 -6.56
CA ASN A 277 -18.15 47.62 -7.34
C ASN A 277 -18.13 46.08 -7.25
N GLY A 278 -17.65 45.41 -8.29
CA GLY A 278 -17.32 43.99 -8.25
C GLY A 278 -15.98 43.76 -7.54
N GLY A 279 -15.87 42.63 -6.83
CA GLY A 279 -14.62 42.22 -6.19
C GLY A 279 -13.60 41.69 -7.20
N ASN A 280 -12.32 41.75 -6.88
CA ASN A 280 -11.26 41.19 -7.72
C ASN A 280 -11.26 39.66 -7.68
N GLY A 281 -10.81 39.01 -8.75
CA GLY A 281 -10.51 37.59 -8.72
C GLY A 281 -9.19 37.33 -8.01
N GLY A 282 -9.11 36.22 -7.28
CA GLY A 282 -7.88 35.77 -6.64
C GLY A 282 -6.85 35.28 -7.66
N ASN A 283 -5.57 35.38 -7.32
CA ASN A 283 -4.47 34.88 -8.14
C ASN A 283 -4.44 33.35 -8.14
N GLY A 284 -3.94 32.75 -9.22
CA GLY A 284 -3.62 31.33 -9.26
C GLY A 284 -2.29 31.06 -8.54
N GLY A 285 -2.20 29.91 -7.87
CA GLY A 285 -0.96 29.48 -7.24
C GLY A 285 0.04 28.92 -8.24
N ASP A 286 1.31 28.93 -7.87
CA ASP A 286 2.39 28.34 -8.66
C ASP A 286 2.41 26.81 -8.52
N GLY A 287 2.89 26.09 -9.54
CA GLY A 287 3.20 24.68 -9.46
C GLY A 287 4.56 24.42 -8.80
N GLY A 288 4.68 23.32 -8.10
CA GLY A 288 5.93 22.85 -7.49
C GLY A 288 6.87 22.20 -8.51
N ASN A 289 8.13 22.07 -8.13
CA ASN A 289 9.16 21.42 -8.93
C ASN A 289 9.15 19.90 -8.75
N GLY A 290 9.64 19.17 -9.77
CA GLY A 290 9.97 17.76 -9.62
C GLY A 290 11.29 17.56 -8.85
N ALA A 291 11.43 16.43 -8.19
CA ALA A 291 12.60 16.08 -7.39
C ALA A 291 13.53 15.10 -8.11
N ALA A 292 14.81 15.07 -7.74
CA ALA A 292 15.75 14.09 -8.30
C ALA A 292 15.39 12.65 -7.87
N GLY A 293 15.67 11.68 -8.74
CA GLY A 293 15.74 10.28 -8.34
C GLY A 293 17.04 9.97 -7.61
N GLY A 294 17.04 8.87 -6.85
CA GLY A 294 18.22 8.38 -6.13
C GLY A 294 19.12 7.54 -7.02
N ASP A 295 20.36 7.39 -6.61
CA ASP A 295 21.37 6.59 -7.32
C ASP A 295 21.18 5.08 -7.04
N GLY A 296 21.54 4.25 -8.01
CA GLY A 296 21.60 2.80 -7.87
C GLY A 296 22.85 2.37 -7.08
N GLY A 297 22.72 1.28 -6.32
CA GLY A 297 23.77 0.80 -5.42
C GLY A 297 24.84 -0.03 -6.13
N ALA A 298 26.01 -0.18 -5.51
CA ALA A 298 27.01 -1.12 -5.96
C ALA A 298 26.61 -2.54 -5.56
N ILE A 299 26.69 -3.51 -6.50
CA ILE A 299 26.45 -4.91 -6.20
C ILE A 299 27.75 -5.71 -6.37
N LYS A 300 28.15 -6.42 -5.31
CA LYS A 300 29.26 -7.37 -5.33
C LYS A 300 28.76 -8.79 -5.07
N LEU A 301 28.98 -9.67 -6.03
CA LEU A 301 28.65 -11.08 -5.96
C LEU A 301 29.92 -11.90 -5.62
N VAL A 302 29.91 -12.53 -4.46
CA VAL A 302 30.97 -13.43 -3.96
C VAL A 302 30.49 -14.86 -4.07
N VAL A 303 31.11 -15.61 -4.99
CA VAL A 303 30.63 -16.93 -5.42
C VAL A 303 31.63 -18.00 -5.04
N ASP A 304 31.18 -19.01 -4.31
CA ASP A 304 31.97 -20.21 -4.12
C ASP A 304 32.22 -20.89 -5.48
N PRO A 305 33.46 -21.30 -5.80
CA PRO A 305 33.78 -21.91 -7.10
C PRO A 305 32.85 -23.06 -7.50
N ALA A 306 32.33 -23.84 -6.53
CA ALA A 306 31.40 -24.94 -6.80
C ALA A 306 30.02 -24.47 -7.31
N ALA A 307 29.63 -23.24 -7.02
CA ALA A 307 28.36 -22.65 -7.45
C ALA A 307 28.45 -21.93 -8.82
N LYS A 308 29.65 -21.82 -9.41
CA LYS A 308 29.90 -21.02 -10.62
C LYS A 308 29.00 -21.36 -11.81
N THR A 309 28.69 -22.63 -12.02
CA THR A 309 27.85 -23.11 -13.13
C THR A 309 26.38 -22.69 -13.02
N TYR A 310 25.96 -22.23 -11.85
CA TYR A 310 24.56 -21.88 -11.54
C TYR A 310 24.30 -20.38 -11.52
N LEU A 311 25.28 -19.55 -11.86
CA LEU A 311 25.14 -18.08 -11.82
C LEU A 311 24.03 -17.53 -12.70
N LYS A 312 23.62 -18.27 -13.74
CA LYS A 312 22.45 -17.92 -14.58
C LYS A 312 21.14 -17.82 -13.77
N ALA A 313 21.07 -18.44 -12.60
CA ALA A 313 19.92 -18.35 -11.71
C ALA A 313 19.90 -17.05 -10.89
N ILE A 314 20.94 -16.21 -10.97
CA ILE A 314 21.06 -14.96 -10.23
C ILE A 314 21.06 -13.79 -11.21
N THR A 315 20.09 -12.89 -11.05
CA THR A 315 19.99 -11.65 -11.81
C THR A 315 20.25 -10.47 -10.90
N LEU A 316 21.03 -9.48 -11.37
CA LEU A 316 21.44 -8.31 -10.61
C LEU A 316 20.92 -7.05 -11.32
N GLU A 317 20.31 -6.13 -10.58
CA GLU A 317 19.83 -4.84 -11.09
C GLU A 317 20.22 -3.71 -10.14
N ASN A 318 20.80 -2.64 -10.67
CA ASN A 318 21.21 -1.47 -9.89
C ASN A 318 21.09 -0.16 -10.68
N GLU A 319 19.93 0.04 -11.30
CA GLU A 319 19.64 1.23 -12.09
C GLU A 319 19.36 2.45 -11.21
N GLY A 320 19.63 3.65 -11.74
CA GLY A 320 19.26 4.90 -11.09
C GLY A 320 17.76 5.18 -11.19
N GLY A 321 17.22 5.87 -10.18
CA GLY A 321 15.82 6.28 -10.16
C GLY A 321 15.53 7.44 -11.10
N GLN A 322 14.41 7.40 -11.81
CA GLN A 322 13.95 8.53 -12.64
C GLN A 322 13.62 9.78 -11.80
N GLY A 323 13.91 10.97 -12.36
CA GLY A 323 13.55 12.25 -11.78
C GLY A 323 12.06 12.61 -11.97
N GLY A 324 11.51 13.33 -10.98
CA GLY A 324 10.13 13.80 -11.00
C GLY A 324 9.88 14.95 -11.98
N GLN A 325 8.65 15.06 -12.44
CA GLN A 325 8.19 16.16 -13.31
C GLN A 325 7.65 17.35 -12.51
N PRO A 326 7.79 18.59 -13.00
CA PRO A 326 7.20 19.75 -12.35
C PRO A 326 5.68 19.79 -12.47
N GLY A 327 5.03 20.42 -11.49
CA GLY A 327 3.59 20.70 -11.48
C GLY A 327 3.23 21.92 -12.32
N THR A 328 1.97 21.98 -12.75
CA THR A 328 1.45 23.07 -13.58
C THR A 328 1.00 24.26 -12.75
N LYS A 329 0.97 25.46 -13.33
CA LYS A 329 0.37 26.65 -12.72
C LYS A 329 -1.13 26.51 -12.45
N GLY A 330 -1.61 27.24 -11.44
CA GLY A 330 -3.01 27.58 -11.25
C GLY A 330 -3.41 28.82 -12.04
N TYR A 331 -4.66 28.88 -12.49
CA TYR A 331 -5.19 30.04 -13.21
C TYR A 331 -5.78 31.07 -12.24
N GLY A 332 -5.60 32.36 -12.54
CA GLY A 332 -6.22 33.45 -11.81
C GLY A 332 -7.73 33.52 -12.03
N GLY A 333 -8.46 33.79 -10.96
CA GLY A 333 -9.91 33.93 -10.96
C GLY A 333 -10.37 35.17 -11.72
N SER A 334 -11.56 35.11 -12.31
CA SER A 334 -12.17 36.27 -12.94
C SER A 334 -12.59 37.31 -11.90
N GLY A 335 -12.49 38.60 -12.24
CA GLY A 335 -13.09 39.66 -11.44
C GLY A 335 -14.61 39.65 -11.50
N GLY A 336 -15.23 40.20 -10.47
CA GLY A 336 -16.67 40.34 -10.30
C GLY A 336 -17.26 41.43 -11.17
N THR A 337 -18.49 41.22 -11.62
CA THR A 337 -19.21 42.19 -12.48
C THR A 337 -19.92 43.26 -11.65
N THR A 338 -20.38 44.33 -12.30
CA THR A 338 -21.11 45.44 -11.66
C THR A 338 -22.16 46.03 -12.58
N PHE A 339 -23.10 46.80 -12.02
CA PHE A 339 -24.12 47.58 -12.72
C PHE A 339 -23.62 49.00 -13.02
N SER A 340 -24.35 49.75 -13.86
CA SER A 340 -23.94 51.08 -14.32
C SER A 340 -23.53 52.01 -13.17
N GLY A 341 -22.32 52.55 -13.24
CA GLY A 341 -21.74 53.45 -12.22
C GLY A 341 -20.81 52.78 -11.20
N GLY A 342 -20.79 51.44 -11.11
CA GLY A 342 -19.78 50.72 -10.34
C GLY A 342 -18.55 50.33 -11.19
N GLN A 343 -17.46 49.95 -10.51
CA GLN A 343 -16.22 49.47 -11.14
C GLN A 343 -16.18 47.93 -11.18
N GLN A 344 -15.78 47.38 -12.32
CA GLN A 344 -15.59 45.93 -12.48
C GLN A 344 -14.33 45.48 -11.73
N GLY A 345 -14.41 44.31 -11.09
CA GLY A 345 -13.25 43.68 -10.47
C GLY A 345 -12.23 43.22 -11.52
N GLN A 346 -10.96 43.26 -11.15
CA GLN A 346 -9.87 42.78 -12.01
C GLN A 346 -9.74 41.26 -11.94
N ARG A 347 -9.29 40.64 -13.03
CA ARG A 347 -8.91 39.22 -13.04
C ARG A 347 -7.61 39.05 -12.24
N GLY A 348 -7.55 38.00 -11.42
CA GLY A 348 -6.31 37.57 -10.78
C GLY A 348 -5.27 37.10 -11.79
N GLN A 349 -4.00 37.15 -11.40
CA GLN A 349 -2.89 36.69 -12.23
C GLN A 349 -2.82 35.16 -12.23
N ASP A 350 -2.43 34.56 -13.35
CA ASP A 350 -2.08 33.14 -13.36
C ASP A 350 -0.77 32.92 -12.61
N GLY A 351 -0.66 31.79 -11.93
CA GLY A 351 0.60 31.35 -11.35
C GLY A 351 1.62 30.94 -12.42
N ARG A 352 2.76 30.41 -11.97
CA ARG A 352 3.84 29.87 -12.79
C ARG A 352 3.92 28.36 -12.64
N SER A 353 4.22 27.66 -13.72
CA SER A 353 4.49 26.22 -13.61
C SER A 353 5.83 26.02 -12.89
N GLY A 354 5.98 24.86 -12.25
CA GLY A 354 7.28 24.43 -11.74
C GLY A 354 8.30 24.44 -12.87
N THR A 355 9.53 24.81 -12.55
CA THR A 355 10.57 25.07 -13.57
C THR A 355 11.64 23.99 -13.61
N ARG A 356 11.76 23.19 -12.55
CA ARG A 356 12.77 22.15 -12.44
C ARG A 356 12.14 20.78 -12.65
N VAL A 357 12.64 20.09 -13.68
CA VAL A 357 12.53 18.64 -13.81
C VAL A 357 13.59 18.03 -12.89
N GLY A 358 13.21 16.99 -12.17
CA GLY A 358 14.11 16.15 -11.40
C GLY A 358 15.18 15.55 -12.29
N ARG A 359 16.40 15.46 -11.78
CA ARG A 359 17.46 14.72 -12.46
C ARG A 359 17.24 13.23 -12.21
N ASP A 360 17.49 12.41 -13.23
CA ASP A 360 17.60 10.97 -13.04
C ASP A 360 18.83 10.69 -12.16
N GLY A 361 18.69 9.73 -11.26
CA GLY A 361 19.79 9.16 -10.51
C GLY A 361 20.71 8.37 -11.43
N LYS A 362 21.94 8.18 -11.00
CA LYS A 362 22.94 7.40 -11.73
C LYS A 362 22.74 5.92 -11.44
N SER A 363 22.80 5.09 -12.46
CA SER A 363 22.96 3.66 -12.25
C SER A 363 24.25 3.37 -11.52
N GLY A 364 24.23 2.35 -10.66
CA GLY A 364 25.40 1.86 -9.96
C GLY A 364 26.47 1.36 -10.92
N PRO A 365 27.69 1.12 -10.43
CA PRO A 365 28.73 0.51 -11.25
C PRO A 365 28.30 -0.88 -11.74
N GLU A 366 28.93 -1.36 -12.83
CA GLU A 366 28.70 -2.73 -13.31
C GLU A 366 28.91 -3.73 -12.15
N PRO A 367 27.95 -4.64 -11.91
CA PRO A 367 28.05 -5.60 -10.81
C PRO A 367 29.34 -6.42 -10.86
N GLN A 368 30.04 -6.50 -9.73
CA GLN A 368 31.32 -7.20 -9.65
C GLN A 368 31.12 -8.64 -9.22
N VAL A 369 31.66 -9.59 -9.98
CA VAL A 369 31.61 -11.03 -9.64
C VAL A 369 33.00 -11.53 -9.28
N THR A 370 33.14 -12.08 -8.08
CA THR A 370 34.40 -12.66 -7.58
C THR A 370 34.20 -14.13 -7.20
N PHE A 371 35.15 -14.98 -7.57
CA PHE A 371 35.16 -16.40 -7.21
C PHE A 371 36.16 -16.65 -6.09
N GLN A 372 35.68 -17.02 -4.91
CA GLN A 372 36.51 -17.35 -3.75
C GLN A 372 35.73 -18.25 -2.79
N SER A 373 36.44 -18.99 -1.94
CA SER A 373 35.81 -19.86 -0.93
C SER A 373 34.89 -19.03 -0.02
N VAL A 374 33.64 -19.46 0.12
CA VAL A 374 32.63 -18.81 0.97
C VAL A 374 32.45 -19.65 2.23
N ALA A 375 33.09 -19.23 3.31
CA ALA A 375 33.14 -20.00 4.56
C ALA A 375 31.75 -20.21 5.19
N GLN A 376 30.93 -19.15 5.29
CA GLN A 376 29.59 -19.25 5.87
C GLN A 376 28.62 -18.25 5.24
N VAL A 377 27.41 -18.71 4.95
CA VAL A 377 26.30 -17.88 4.41
C VAL A 377 25.19 -17.73 5.46
N TRP A 378 25.06 -18.71 6.37
CA TRP A 378 24.41 -18.62 7.69
C TRP A 378 24.74 -19.86 8.50
#